data_AF-A0A4V3D2M7-F1
#
_entry.id   AF-A0A4V3D2M7-F1
#
_cell.length_a   1.000
_cell.length_b   1.000
_cell.length_c   1.000
_cell.angle_alpha   90.00
_cell.angle_beta   90.00
_cell.angle_gamma   90.00
#
_symmetry.space_group_name_H-M   'P 1'
#
loop_
_entity.id
_entity.type
_entity.pdbx_description
1 polymer ?
#
loop_
_entity_poly.entity_id
_entity_poly.type
_entity_poly.pdbx_seq_one_letter_code
_entity_poly.pdbx_strand_id
1 'polypeptide(L)'
;MFWLWASGYFCSKTFYTMKFFYLSSLPNAEGLFEIHDKECELIPESINRDYLGPFNNGKEALRVASQKNPKAALCAKCCSGISQAIIFSSKNKESSQEI
;
A
#
# COMPACT_ATOMS: atom_id res chain seq x y z
N MET A 1 -42.14 6.28 27.14
CA MET A 1 -40.89 6.91 27.65
C MET A 1 -40.19 5.88 28.51
N PHE A 2 -39.05 5.26 28.20
CA PHE A 2 -37.94 5.56 27.30
C PHE A 2 -37.37 4.20 26.87
N TRP A 3 -37.36 3.90 25.57
CA TRP A 3 -36.49 2.86 25.02
C TRP A 3 -35.11 3.50 24.88
N LEU A 4 -34.12 3.06 25.68
CA LEU A 4 -32.74 3.50 25.57
C LEU A 4 -31.90 2.37 24.96
N TRP A 5 -31.61 2.60 23.69
CA TRP A 5 -30.82 1.84 22.75
C TRP A 5 -29.34 1.90 23.15
N ALA A 6 -28.76 0.79 23.56
CA ALA A 6 -27.32 0.65 23.73
C ALA A 6 -26.77 -0.32 22.69
N SER A 7 -26.82 0.07 21.41
CA SER A 7 -26.08 -0.62 20.37
C SER A 7 -24.62 -0.21 20.47
N GLY A 8 -23.85 -1.08 21.14
CA GLY A 8 -22.39 -1.00 21.21
C GLY A 8 -21.77 -0.95 19.81
N TYR A 9 -20.86 -0.01 19.67
CA TYR A 9 -20.08 0.27 18.46
C TYR A 9 -19.32 -0.98 18.01
N PHE A 10 -19.76 -1.58 16.91
CA PHE A 10 -18.97 -2.56 16.16
C PHE A 10 -17.87 -1.80 15.40
N CYS A 11 -16.79 -1.46 16.11
CA CYS A 11 -15.56 -0.95 15.50
C CYS A 11 -14.90 -2.11 14.74
N SER A 12 -15.39 -2.35 13.54
CA SER A 12 -14.79 -3.27 12.57
C SER A 12 -13.48 -2.64 12.12
N LYS A 13 -12.43 -2.95 12.88
CA LYS A 13 -11.02 -2.80 12.53
C LYS A 13 -10.81 -3.53 11.19
N THR A 14 -11.03 -2.83 10.10
CA THR A 14 -10.56 -3.23 8.79
C THR A 14 -9.05 -3.16 8.87
N PHE A 15 -8.42 -4.31 9.08
CA PHE A 15 -6.98 -4.51 8.99
C PHE A 15 -6.56 -4.26 7.54
N TYR A 16 -6.39 -2.99 7.18
CA TYR A 16 -5.58 -2.59 6.04
C TYR A 16 -4.13 -2.83 6.43
N THR A 17 -3.61 -4.00 6.09
CA THR A 17 -2.23 -4.37 6.41
C THR A 17 -1.29 -3.61 5.47
N MET A 18 -0.69 -2.53 5.99
CA MET A 18 0.51 -1.93 5.41
C MET A 18 1.51 -3.05 5.14
N LYS A 19 2.01 -3.16 3.90
CA LYS A 19 2.96 -4.18 3.52
C LYS A 19 4.38 -3.65 3.61
N PHE A 20 5.30 -4.50 4.06
CA PHE A 20 6.72 -4.17 4.10
C PHE A 20 7.36 -4.51 2.76
N PHE A 21 7.95 -3.50 2.13
CA PHE A 21 8.61 -3.64 0.83
C PHE A 21 10.13 -3.56 0.96
N TYR A 22 10.79 -4.36 0.13
CA TYR A 22 12.24 -4.49 0.02
C TYR A 22 12.65 -4.33 -1.44
N LEU A 23 13.77 -3.65 -1.68
CA LEU A 23 14.39 -3.51 -3.00
C LEU A 23 15.52 -4.54 -3.12
N SER A 24 15.53 -5.35 -4.16
CA SER A 24 16.68 -6.22 -4.47
C SER A 24 17.90 -5.37 -4.82
N SER A 25 19.06 -5.69 -4.25
CA SER A 25 20.36 -5.15 -4.68
C SER A 25 20.95 -5.97 -5.83
N LEU A 26 20.35 -7.12 -6.16
CA LEU A 26 20.70 -7.94 -7.32
C LEU A 26 19.79 -7.61 -8.51
N PRO A 27 20.36 -7.30 -9.69
CA PRO A 27 19.56 -7.10 -10.88
C PRO A 27 19.01 -8.43 -11.44
N ASN A 28 17.82 -8.38 -12.02
CA ASN A 28 17.25 -9.41 -12.89
C ASN A 28 18.15 -9.61 -14.14
N ALA A 29 17.96 -10.68 -14.91
CA ALA A 29 18.45 -10.86 -16.28
C ALA A 29 18.26 -9.62 -17.19
N GLU A 30 17.23 -8.81 -16.96
CA GLU A 30 17.00 -7.53 -17.68
C GLU A 30 17.80 -6.33 -17.12
N GLY A 31 18.57 -6.51 -16.04
CA GLY A 31 19.33 -5.44 -15.41
C GLY A 31 18.51 -4.53 -14.48
N LEU A 32 17.28 -4.94 -14.14
CA LEU A 32 16.34 -4.19 -13.30
C LEU A 32 16.38 -4.67 -11.85
N PHE A 33 16.22 -3.75 -10.91
CA PHE A 33 16.18 -4.04 -9.48
C PHE A 33 14.75 -4.21 -9.02
N GLU A 34 14.34 -5.45 -8.75
CA GLU A 34 12.95 -5.76 -8.42
C GLU A 34 12.60 -5.43 -6.96
N ILE A 35 11.39 -4.91 -6.76
CA ILE A 35 10.82 -4.62 -5.46
C ILE A 35 9.89 -5.77 -5.08
N HIS A 36 10.13 -6.35 -3.90
CA HIS A 36 9.38 -7.46 -3.36
C HIS A 36 8.74 -7.12 -2.01
N ASP A 37 7.63 -7.78 -1.70
CA ASP A 37 7.08 -7.78 -0.36
C ASP A 37 7.75 -8.84 0.53
N LYS A 38 7.64 -8.69 1.85
CA LYS A 38 8.17 -9.64 2.85
C LYS A 38 7.77 -11.10 2.57
N GLU A 39 6.58 -11.29 2.01
CA GLU A 39 5.95 -12.59 1.80
C GLU A 39 6.18 -13.15 0.38
N CYS A 40 6.99 -12.48 -0.45
CA CYS A 40 7.31 -12.97 -1.78
C CYS A 40 8.19 -14.22 -1.72
N GLU A 41 7.86 -15.24 -2.51
CA GLU A 41 8.67 -16.44 -2.67
C GLU A 41 9.98 -16.18 -3.45
N LEU A 42 10.00 -15.12 -4.27
CA LEU A 42 11.14 -14.75 -5.12
C LEU A 42 12.06 -13.71 -4.46
N ILE A 43 11.83 -13.38 -3.18
CA ILE A 43 12.64 -12.37 -2.51
C ILE A 43 14.09 -12.86 -2.35
N PRO A 44 15.10 -12.06 -2.72
CA PRO A 44 16.50 -12.39 -2.49
C PRO A 44 16.83 -12.44 -0.99
N GLU A 45 17.99 -13.00 -0.66
CA GLU A 45 18.48 -13.11 0.71
C GLU A 45 18.55 -11.75 1.43
N SER A 46 18.56 -11.77 2.77
CA SER A 46 18.58 -10.57 3.60
C SER A 46 19.78 -9.65 3.38
N ILE A 47 20.90 -10.19 2.90
CA ILE A 47 22.10 -9.42 2.58
C ILE A 47 22.01 -8.66 1.26
N ASN A 48 21.19 -9.15 0.33
CA ASN A 48 21.07 -8.63 -1.03
C ASN A 48 19.77 -7.84 -1.24
N ARG A 49 19.22 -7.27 -0.16
CA ARG A 49 18.00 -6.48 -0.21
C ARG A 49 18.02 -5.30 0.73
N ASP A 50 17.48 -4.18 0.27
CA ASP A 50 17.36 -2.93 1.00
C ASP A 50 15.93 -2.72 1.49
N TYR A 51 15.76 -2.38 2.76
CA TYR A 51 14.45 -2.05 3.31
C TYR A 51 13.97 -0.67 2.82
N LEU A 52 12.81 -0.62 2.19
CA LEU A 52 12.20 0.63 1.72
C LEU A 52 11.27 1.24 2.76
N GLY A 53 10.48 0.41 3.44
CA GLY A 53 9.47 0.87 4.40
C GLY A 53 8.13 0.15 4.28
N PRO A 54 7.18 0.51 5.15
CA PRO A 54 5.80 0.10 5.05
C PRO A 54 5.07 0.96 4.00
N PHE A 55 4.44 0.32 3.02
CA PHE A 55 3.61 1.00 2.02
C PHE A 55 2.26 0.30 1.85
N ASN A 56 1.28 1.07 1.40
CA ASN A 56 -0.02 0.54 1.01
C ASN A 56 0.05 -0.25 -0.30
N ASN A 57 0.82 0.28 -1.26
CA ASN A 57 0.86 -0.21 -2.64
C ASN A 57 2.32 -0.33 -3.10
N GLY A 58 2.57 -1.30 -3.99
CA GLY A 58 3.86 -1.41 -4.67
C GLY A 58 4.22 -0.15 -5.46
N LYS A 59 3.25 0.59 -6.02
CA LYS A 59 3.50 1.85 -6.74
C LYS A 59 4.15 2.93 -5.87
N GLU A 60 3.73 3.05 -4.61
CA GLU A 60 4.36 4.00 -3.67
C GLU A 60 5.79 3.57 -3.34
N ALA A 61 5.99 2.26 -3.11
CA ALA A 61 7.32 1.71 -2.91
C ALA A 61 8.23 1.94 -4.13
N LEU A 62 7.71 1.78 -5.36
CA LEU A 62 8.45 2.09 -6.59
C LEU A 62 8.81 3.56 -6.66
N ARG A 63 7.89 4.47 -6.35
CA ARG A 63 8.18 5.91 -6.39
C ARG A 63 9.33 6.31 -5.48
N VAL A 64 9.47 5.67 -4.33
CA VAL A 64 10.60 5.87 -3.39
C VAL A 64 11.85 5.14 -3.88
N ALA A 65 11.72 3.89 -4.36
CA ALA A 65 12.83 3.12 -4.87
C ALA A 65 13.47 3.76 -6.10
N SER A 66 12.67 4.31 -7.03
CA SER A 66 13.13 5.00 -8.23
C SER A 66 13.93 6.27 -7.92
N GLN A 67 13.72 6.90 -6.76
CA GLN A 67 14.56 8.02 -6.30
C GLN A 67 15.96 7.54 -5.87
N LYS A 68 16.07 6.31 -5.34
CA LYS A 68 17.35 5.71 -4.95
C LYS A 68 18.07 5.07 -6.14
N ASN A 69 17.33 4.31 -6.94
CA ASN A 69 17.82 3.56 -8.08
C ASN A 69 16.86 3.73 -9.27
N PRO A 70 17.26 4.44 -10.34
CA PRO A 70 16.38 4.71 -11.48
C PRO A 70 15.99 3.44 -12.26
N LYS A 71 16.73 2.33 -12.05
CA LYS A 71 16.45 1.00 -12.62
C LYS A 71 15.56 0.12 -11.72
N ALA A 72 14.92 0.70 -10.71
CA ALA A 72 13.99 -0.04 -9.86
C ALA A 72 12.72 -0.41 -10.65
N ALA A 73 12.25 -1.64 -10.47
CA ALA A 73 11.06 -2.20 -11.10
C ALA A 73 10.20 -2.94 -10.06
N LEU A 74 8.91 -3.12 -10.36
CA LEU A 74 7.99 -3.85 -9.49
C LEU A 74 7.93 -5.32 -9.86
N CYS A 75 8.04 -6.20 -8.86
CA CYS A 75 7.81 -7.62 -9.10
C CYS A 75 6.35 -7.87 -9.48
N ALA A 76 6.13 -8.62 -10.56
CA ALA A 76 4.80 -8.95 -11.07
C ALA A 76 3.94 -9.71 -10.04
N LYS A 77 4.57 -10.51 -9.16
CA LYS A 77 3.88 -11.27 -8.12
C LYS A 77 3.44 -10.39 -6.95
N CYS A 78 4.30 -9.47 -6.50
CA CYS A 78 4.05 -8.59 -5.35
C CYS A 78 3.02 -7.49 -5.66
N CYS A 79 2.93 -7.07 -6.92
CA CYS A 79 2.02 -6.01 -7.34
C CYS A 79 0.57 -6.43 -7.59
N SER A 80 0.24 -7.72 -7.42
CA SER A 80 -1.11 -8.29 -7.56
C SER A 80 -2.10 -7.81 -6.48
N GLY A 81 -1.62 -7.14 -5.43
CA GLY A 81 -2.39 -6.73 -4.26
C GLY A 81 -3.20 -5.46 -4.51
N ILE A 82 -4.52 -5.62 -4.56
CA ILE A 82 -5.55 -4.61 -4.83
C ILE A 82 -5.38 -3.37 -3.94
N SER A 83 -5.08 -2.24 -4.57
CA SER A 83 -5.32 -0.92 -3.98
C SER A 83 -6.83 -0.69 -3.95
N GLN A 84 -7.54 -1.03 -2.87
CA GLN A 84 -8.91 -0.50 -2.76
C GLN A 84 -8.75 0.98 -2.39
N ALA A 85 -8.91 1.83 -3.39
CA ALA A 85 -9.12 3.24 -3.17
C ALA A 85 -10.39 3.36 -2.33
N ILE A 86 -10.25 3.75 -1.06
CA ILE A 86 -11.40 4.15 -0.26
C ILE A 86 -11.83 5.50 -0.85
N ILE A 87 -12.74 5.46 -1.83
CA ILE A 87 -13.34 6.65 -2.41
C ILE A 87 -14.24 7.24 -1.32
N PHE A 88 -13.70 8.18 -0.55
CA PHE A 88 -14.52 8.98 0.37
C PHE A 88 -15.34 9.96 -0.47
N SER A 89 -16.58 9.58 -0.76
CA SER A 89 -17.53 10.46 -1.44
C SER A 89 -17.99 11.52 -0.45
N SER A 90 -17.21 12.61 -0.31
CA SER A 90 -17.63 13.80 0.42
C SER A 90 -18.72 14.50 -0.39
N LYS A 91 -20.00 14.22 -0.10
CA LYS A 91 -21.09 15.12 -0.46
C LYS A 91 -21.08 16.31 0.51
N ASN A 92 -20.23 17.29 0.26
CA ASN A 92 -20.51 18.65 0.71
C ASN A 92 -21.25 19.36 -0.42
N LYS A 93 -22.55 19.60 -0.24
CA LYS A 93 -23.28 20.64 -0.95
C LYS A 93 -23.71 21.67 0.07
N GLU A 94 -22.91 22.73 0.16
CA GLU A 94 -23.28 24.01 0.71
C GLU A 94 -23.84 24.87 -0.44
N SER A 95 -25.05 25.41 -0.28
CA SER A 95 -25.43 26.81 -0.58
C SER A 95 -26.94 26.98 -0.86
N SER A 96 -27.54 27.88 -0.08
CA SER A 96 -28.46 28.96 -0.50
C SER A 96 -29.84 28.62 -1.07
N GLN A 97 -30.90 29.05 -0.35
CA GLN A 97 -32.05 29.90 -0.81
C GLN A 97 -32.62 30.58 0.46
N GLU A 98 -32.37 31.86 0.74
CA GLU A 98 -33.11 33.09 0.34
C GLU A 98 -34.52 33.25 0.94
N ILE A 99 -34.62 34.29 1.81
CA ILE A 99 -35.75 35.16 2.22
C ILE A 99 -36.88 34.53 3.04
#